data_AF-A0A5E5QAG8-F1
#
_entry.id   AF-A0A5E5QAG8-F1
#
_cell.length_a   1.000
_cell.length_b   1.000
_cell.length_c   1.000
_cell.angle_alpha   90.00
_cell.angle_beta   90.00
_cell.angle_gamma   90.00
#
_symmetry.space_group_name_H-M   'P 1'
#
loop_
_entity.id
_entity.type
_entity.pdbx_description
1 polymer ?
#
loop_
_entity_poly.entity_id
_entity_poly.type
_entity_poly.pdbx_seq_one_letter_code
_entity_poly.pdbx_strand_id
1 'polypeptide(L)'
;MEINILNKIYQVEDTKEKITIADSFVVRKNKIGSGNGEAKLYVGQENDETRIFFGGTDFTVRCFLLKKDLIRYLEETKIEYLNPEQSYINKNDLPTLWHDRKNEVESLPEKIEFEIQEQSQIEGPRVYVKSNELAYKLIRKLSLPNITYISIAKLSNTDNIEYYFRLFADYFGDIQHPYEVRKEIELLEGITDLKEKFTQSHARIGQGEYRKNLLKQCPICPITLVSDDRLLIASHIKPWAKSNSQEQLDPYNGFMFTPTFDFLFDRGFMSFKNNKKTILSPFLSKMTYSKLNISNNRIIPQLVMDDKREKYLEYHRANILKG
;
A
#
# COMPACT_ATOMS: atom_id res chain seq x y z
N MET A 1 5.87 6.83 -17.13
CA MET A 1 4.78 5.84 -16.97
C MET A 1 3.52 6.65 -16.92
N GLU A 2 2.53 6.33 -17.74
CA GLU A 2 1.28 7.06 -17.76
C GLU A 2 0.28 6.45 -16.78
N ILE A 3 -0.43 7.30 -16.04
CA ILE A 3 -1.54 6.93 -15.16
C ILE A 3 -2.76 7.78 -15.50
N ASN A 4 -3.95 7.19 -15.35
CA ASN A 4 -5.21 7.90 -15.54
C ASN A 4 -5.82 8.24 -14.18
N ILE A 5 -5.99 9.53 -13.93
CA ILE A 5 -6.64 10.05 -12.74
C ILE A 5 -7.81 10.91 -13.20
N LEU A 6 -9.03 10.49 -12.86
CA LEU A 6 -10.28 11.21 -13.17
C LEU A 6 -10.39 11.60 -14.66
N ASN A 7 -10.12 10.64 -15.55
CA ASN A 7 -10.13 10.79 -17.01
C ASN A 7 -9.08 11.76 -17.57
N LYS A 8 -8.06 12.11 -16.78
CA LYS A 8 -6.88 12.85 -17.24
C LYS A 8 -5.66 11.95 -17.21
N ILE A 9 -4.87 11.99 -18.27
CA ILE A 9 -3.60 11.25 -18.36
C ILE A 9 -2.50 12.10 -17.73
N TYR A 10 -1.75 11.50 -16.83
CA TYR A 10 -0.56 12.09 -16.22
C TYR A 10 0.64 11.21 -16.52
N GLN A 11 1.77 11.84 -16.80
CA GLN A 11 3.05 11.17 -16.82
C GLN A 11 3.65 11.23 -15.42
N VAL A 12 3.97 10.06 -14.86
CA VAL A 12 4.71 9.94 -13.60
C VAL A 12 6.16 10.30 -13.88
N GLU A 13 6.65 11.39 -13.30
CA GLU A 13 8.02 11.86 -13.43
C GLU A 13 8.94 11.19 -12.41
N ASP A 14 8.53 11.21 -11.15
CA ASP A 14 9.27 10.59 -10.06
C ASP A 14 8.35 10.33 -8.86
N THR A 15 8.82 9.57 -7.88
CA THR A 15 8.05 9.23 -6.68
C THR A 15 8.93 9.25 -5.45
N LYS A 16 8.52 10.01 -4.44
CA LYS A 16 9.10 9.95 -3.10
C LYS A 16 8.30 8.96 -2.25
N GLU A 17 8.95 7.87 -1.89
CA GLU A 17 8.35 6.74 -1.21
C GLU A 17 8.46 6.84 0.30
N LYS A 18 7.52 6.20 1.01
CA LYS A 18 7.64 5.86 2.44
C LYS A 18 8.06 7.02 3.36
N ILE A 19 7.39 8.16 3.20
CA ILE A 19 7.48 9.27 4.15
C ILE A 19 6.73 8.88 5.42
N THR A 20 7.47 8.46 6.45
CA THR A 20 6.89 8.02 7.73
C THR A 20 6.28 9.17 8.51
N ILE A 21 5.16 8.92 9.18
CA ILE A 21 4.48 9.93 9.98
C ILE A 21 4.97 9.94 11.42
N ALA A 22 5.55 11.08 11.82
CA ALA A 22 5.95 11.34 13.19
C ALA A 22 4.74 11.70 14.08
N ASP A 23 4.83 11.38 15.37
CA ASP A 23 3.83 11.77 16.38
C ASP A 23 3.62 13.29 16.48
N SER A 24 4.67 14.08 16.21
CA SER A 24 4.58 15.55 16.19
C SER A 24 3.74 16.09 15.03
N PHE A 25 3.50 15.31 13.98
CA PHE A 25 2.73 15.74 12.82
C PHE A 25 1.20 15.60 13.04
N VAL A 26 0.78 14.51 13.68
CA VAL A 26 -0.63 14.15 13.82
C VAL A 26 -1.39 15.03 14.82
N VAL A 27 -2.72 15.03 14.71
CA VAL A 27 -3.60 15.70 15.68
C VAL A 27 -3.55 15.03 17.05
N ARG A 28 -3.82 15.79 18.11
CA ARG A 28 -3.79 15.29 19.51
C ARG A 28 -4.59 14.01 19.73
N LYS A 29 -5.72 13.86 19.03
CA LYS A 29 -6.58 12.67 19.11
C LYS A 29 -5.90 11.37 18.62
N ASN A 30 -4.84 11.46 17.81
CA ASN A 30 -4.11 10.31 17.27
C ASN A 30 -2.71 10.14 17.87
N LYS A 31 -2.33 10.97 18.85
CA LYS A 31 -0.99 10.94 19.42
C LYS A 31 -0.81 9.75 20.35
N ILE A 32 0.42 9.26 20.37
CA ILE A 32 0.98 8.32 21.34
C ILE A 32 1.79 9.10 22.38
N GLY A 33 2.47 10.17 21.96
CA GLY A 33 3.29 11.02 22.81
C GLY A 33 2.59 12.30 23.30
N SER A 34 3.12 12.89 24.37
CA SER A 34 2.57 14.11 24.99
C SER A 34 3.03 15.42 24.34
N GLY A 35 3.93 15.36 23.36
CA GLY A 35 4.52 16.54 22.71
C GLY A 35 3.49 17.37 21.94
N ASN A 36 3.67 18.69 21.91
CA ASN A 36 2.88 19.57 21.05
C ASN A 36 3.22 19.34 19.58
N GLY A 37 2.20 19.26 18.73
CA GLY A 37 2.42 18.96 17.31
C GLY A 37 2.94 20.16 16.53
N GLU A 38 4.02 19.99 15.77
CA GLU A 38 4.63 21.06 14.97
C GLU A 38 3.85 21.35 13.67
N ALA A 39 2.94 20.45 13.27
CA ALA A 39 2.18 20.51 12.03
C ALA A 39 3.03 20.52 10.75
N LYS A 40 4.32 20.19 10.85
CA LYS A 40 5.28 20.14 9.75
C LYS A 40 5.49 18.69 9.32
N LEU A 41 5.37 18.42 8.03
CA LEU A 41 5.64 17.10 7.45
C LEU A 41 7.09 17.06 6.99
N TYR A 42 7.88 16.12 7.51
CA TYR A 42 9.19 15.81 6.95
C TYR A 42 8.99 15.17 5.57
N VAL A 43 9.69 15.63 4.54
CA VAL A 43 9.56 15.10 3.17
C VAL A 43 10.85 14.51 2.60
N GLY A 44 11.98 14.69 3.28
CA GLY A 44 13.26 14.14 2.82
C GLY A 44 14.46 14.79 3.47
N GLN A 45 15.64 14.22 3.21
CA GLN A 45 16.90 14.86 3.58
C GLN A 45 17.24 15.99 2.61
N GLU A 46 18.02 16.94 3.08
CA GLU A 46 18.63 17.99 2.28
C GLU A 46 19.66 17.39 1.33
N ASN A 47 19.25 17.16 0.07
CA ASN A 47 20.09 16.62 -0.99
C ASN A 47 19.51 16.88 -2.38
N ASP A 48 20.31 16.65 -3.42
CA ASP A 48 19.92 16.89 -4.82
C ASP A 48 18.64 16.13 -5.21
N GLU A 49 18.44 14.90 -4.72
CA GLU A 49 17.24 14.11 -5.00
C GLU A 49 15.97 14.85 -4.53
N THR A 50 15.93 15.32 -3.29
CA THR A 50 14.78 16.05 -2.75
C THR A 50 14.59 17.39 -3.46
N ARG A 51 15.68 18.09 -3.79
CA ARG A 51 15.64 19.38 -4.49
C ARG A 51 15.13 19.25 -5.92
N ILE A 52 15.62 18.27 -6.68
CA ILE A 52 15.13 17.96 -8.03
C ILE A 52 13.67 17.52 -7.99
N PHE A 53 13.29 16.72 -6.98
CA PHE A 53 11.91 16.28 -6.82
C PHE A 53 10.95 17.46 -6.68
N PHE A 54 11.21 18.42 -5.78
CA PHE A 54 10.30 19.55 -5.55
C PHE A 54 10.53 20.78 -6.42
N GLY A 55 11.62 20.83 -7.19
CA GLY A 55 11.94 21.94 -8.10
C GLY A 55 12.78 23.05 -7.47
N GLY A 56 13.59 22.75 -6.46
CA GLY A 56 14.56 23.67 -5.86
C GLY A 56 14.38 23.88 -4.34
N THR A 57 14.78 25.07 -3.89
CA THR A 57 14.64 25.57 -2.51
C THR A 57 13.53 26.60 -2.42
N ASP A 58 12.95 26.75 -1.24
CA ASP A 58 11.83 27.66 -0.94
C ASP A 58 10.61 27.44 -1.84
N PHE A 59 10.34 26.16 -2.13
CA PHE A 59 9.32 25.79 -3.08
C PHE A 59 7.91 25.93 -2.49
N THR A 60 6.95 26.28 -3.36
CA THR A 60 5.52 26.10 -3.15
C THR A 60 5.00 25.24 -4.29
N VAL A 61 4.37 24.11 -3.96
CA VAL A 61 3.90 23.16 -4.98
C VAL A 61 2.44 22.77 -4.81
N ARG A 62 1.75 22.63 -5.95
CA ARG A 62 0.36 22.17 -6.01
C ARG A 62 0.28 20.66 -5.83
N CYS A 63 -0.58 20.26 -4.92
CA CYS A 63 -0.76 18.89 -4.49
C CYS A 63 -2.23 18.51 -4.56
N PHE A 64 -2.50 17.20 -4.54
CA PHE A 64 -3.86 16.72 -4.35
C PHE A 64 -3.91 15.37 -3.65
N LEU A 65 -5.07 15.11 -3.05
CA LEU A 65 -5.52 13.81 -2.55
C LEU A 65 -6.69 13.32 -3.41
N LEU A 66 -6.89 12.00 -3.47
CA LEU A 66 -8.07 11.42 -4.08
C LEU A 66 -8.96 10.81 -3.01
N LYS A 67 -10.26 11.12 -3.07
CA LYS A 67 -11.25 10.61 -2.11
C LYS A 67 -11.23 9.09 -2.00
N LYS A 68 -11.22 8.41 -3.15
CA LYS A 68 -11.16 6.93 -3.21
C LYS A 68 -9.99 6.34 -2.42
N ASP A 69 -8.84 7.02 -2.40
CA ASP A 69 -7.62 6.52 -1.76
C ASP A 69 -7.63 6.83 -0.26
N LEU A 70 -8.25 7.93 0.16
CA LEU A 70 -8.50 8.22 1.57
C LEU A 70 -9.50 7.24 2.18
N ILE A 71 -10.58 6.90 1.45
CA ILE A 71 -11.54 5.87 1.88
C ILE A 71 -10.84 4.52 2.00
N ARG A 72 -10.02 4.15 1.00
CA ARG A 72 -9.24 2.91 1.03
C ARG A 72 -8.31 2.87 2.25
N TYR A 73 -7.56 3.93 2.51
CA TYR A 73 -6.69 4.04 3.68
C TYR A 73 -7.48 3.91 5.00
N LEU A 74 -8.67 4.50 5.10
CA LEU A 74 -9.53 4.35 6.28
C LEU A 74 -10.01 2.91 6.47
N GLU A 75 -10.37 2.19 5.41
CA GLU A 75 -10.71 0.77 5.51
C GLU A 75 -9.50 -0.09 5.90
N GLU A 76 -8.32 0.18 5.33
CA GLU A 76 -7.06 -0.50 5.68
C GLU A 76 -6.69 -0.29 7.16
N THR A 77 -6.95 0.91 7.70
CA THR A 77 -6.64 1.24 9.10
C THR A 77 -7.77 0.97 10.08
N LYS A 78 -8.95 0.55 9.61
CA LYS A 78 -10.16 0.38 10.42
C LYS A 78 -9.92 -0.47 11.67
N ILE A 79 -9.18 -1.56 11.52
CA ILE A 79 -8.96 -2.50 12.63
C ILE A 79 -8.13 -1.87 13.73
N GLU A 80 -7.13 -1.05 13.39
CA GLU A 80 -6.35 -0.30 14.37
C GLU A 80 -7.21 0.77 15.06
N TYR A 81 -8.16 1.39 14.36
CA TYR A 81 -9.10 2.33 14.99
C TYR A 81 -10.03 1.65 15.98
N LEU A 82 -10.53 0.45 15.64
CA LEU A 82 -11.49 -0.29 16.45
C LEU A 82 -10.82 -1.07 17.60
N ASN A 83 -9.65 -1.62 17.34
CA ASN A 83 -8.86 -2.45 18.27
C ASN A 83 -7.41 -1.95 18.36
N PRO A 84 -7.20 -0.70 18.82
CA PRO A 84 -5.88 -0.05 18.82
C PRO A 84 -4.85 -0.85 19.61
N GLU A 85 -3.72 -1.15 18.98
CA GLU A 85 -2.60 -1.84 19.65
C GLU A 85 -1.60 -0.88 20.26
N GLN A 86 -1.43 0.28 19.63
CA GLN A 86 -0.51 1.29 20.12
C GLN A 86 -1.07 2.03 21.34
N SER A 87 -0.18 2.63 22.13
CA SER A 87 -0.50 3.40 23.33
C SER A 87 -1.03 4.80 23.00
N TYR A 88 -2.09 4.90 22.19
CA TYR A 88 -2.73 6.18 21.87
C TYR A 88 -3.28 6.85 23.12
N ILE A 89 -3.08 8.17 23.23
CA ILE A 89 -3.57 8.99 24.35
C ILE A 89 -5.11 8.93 24.43
N ASN A 90 -5.79 8.97 23.29
CA ASN A 90 -7.25 8.99 23.20
C ASN A 90 -7.79 7.69 22.60
N LYS A 91 -7.24 6.55 23.05
CA LYS A 91 -7.55 5.20 22.54
C LYS A 91 -9.06 4.92 22.47
N ASN A 92 -9.80 5.33 23.49
CA ASN A 92 -11.24 5.09 23.62
C ASN A 92 -12.08 5.89 22.60
N ASP A 93 -11.55 6.99 22.07
CA ASP A 93 -12.25 7.82 21.09
C ASP A 93 -12.06 7.31 19.66
N LEU A 94 -11.01 6.51 19.40
CA LEU A 94 -10.63 6.07 18.05
C LEU A 94 -11.77 5.36 17.29
N PRO A 95 -12.56 4.45 17.90
CA PRO A 95 -13.66 3.82 17.18
C PRO A 95 -14.68 4.82 16.63
N THR A 96 -15.10 5.80 17.45
CA THR A 96 -16.01 6.87 17.04
C THR A 96 -15.37 7.76 15.97
N LEU A 97 -14.10 8.12 16.17
CA LEU A 97 -13.36 8.96 15.23
C LEU A 97 -13.23 8.32 13.84
N TRP A 98 -13.17 7.00 13.73
CA TRP A 98 -13.15 6.32 12.43
C TRP A 98 -14.43 6.60 11.64
N HIS A 99 -15.59 6.46 12.29
CA HIS A 99 -16.89 6.74 11.67
C HIS A 99 -17.01 8.21 11.25
N ASP A 100 -16.67 9.14 12.15
CA ASP A 100 -16.72 10.58 11.86
C ASP A 100 -15.82 10.98 10.68
N ARG A 101 -14.60 10.44 10.65
CA ARG A 101 -13.62 10.70 9.58
C ARG A 101 -14.03 10.09 8.26
N LYS A 102 -14.60 8.89 8.28
CA LYS A 102 -15.12 8.25 7.07
C LYS A 102 -16.25 9.08 6.45
N ASN A 103 -17.21 9.51 7.26
CA ASN A 103 -18.30 10.37 6.81
C ASN A 103 -17.79 11.72 6.26
N GLU A 104 -16.82 12.33 6.96
CA GLU A 104 -16.16 13.55 6.48
C GLU A 104 -15.51 13.34 5.11
N VAL A 105 -14.71 12.28 4.94
CA VAL A 105 -14.05 11.98 3.66
C VAL A 105 -15.05 11.68 2.55
N GLU A 106 -16.13 10.94 2.84
CA GLU A 106 -17.18 10.62 1.85
C GLU A 106 -17.89 11.87 1.32
N SER A 107 -17.97 12.93 2.13
CA SER A 107 -18.56 14.23 1.75
C SER A 107 -17.66 15.13 0.89
N LEU A 108 -16.37 14.79 0.75
CA LEU A 108 -15.40 15.58 -0.02
C LEU A 108 -15.51 15.35 -1.54
N PRO A 109 -15.02 16.28 -2.38
CA PRO A 109 -14.90 16.06 -3.82
C PRO A 109 -13.91 14.93 -4.15
N GLU A 110 -14.02 14.35 -5.35
CA GLU A 110 -13.15 13.23 -5.80
C GLU A 110 -11.66 13.58 -5.80
N LYS A 111 -11.33 14.83 -6.17
CA LYS A 111 -9.98 15.41 -6.10
C LYS A 111 -10.00 16.56 -5.08
N ILE A 112 -9.10 16.50 -4.11
CA ILE A 112 -8.98 17.51 -3.04
C ILE A 112 -7.62 18.18 -3.21
N GLU A 113 -7.63 19.39 -3.76
CA GLU A 113 -6.43 20.15 -4.08
C GLU A 113 -5.93 20.95 -2.87
N PHE A 114 -4.61 21.18 -2.81
CA PHE A 114 -3.96 22.01 -1.81
C PHE A 114 -2.56 22.41 -2.22
N GLU A 115 -1.99 23.44 -1.60
CA GLU A 115 -0.58 23.76 -1.74
C GLU A 115 0.20 23.43 -0.47
N ILE A 116 1.48 23.06 -0.65
CA ILE A 116 2.45 22.95 0.44
C ILE A 116 3.59 23.92 0.19
N GLN A 117 4.11 24.50 1.27
CA GLN A 117 5.27 25.37 1.24
C GLN A 117 6.41 24.75 2.05
N GLU A 118 7.62 24.81 1.52
CA GLU A 118 8.83 24.46 2.26
C GLU A 118 8.99 25.32 3.52
N GLN A 119 9.56 24.76 4.58
CA GLN A 119 9.96 25.49 5.78
C GLN A 119 11.48 25.73 5.74
N SER A 120 11.92 26.56 4.79
CA SER A 120 13.31 26.89 4.50
C SER A 120 14.05 27.57 5.66
N GLN A 121 13.31 28.14 6.62
CA GLN A 121 13.85 28.73 7.83
C GLN A 121 14.37 27.71 8.86
N ILE A 122 14.16 26.42 8.63
CA ILE A 122 14.61 25.36 9.54
C ILE A 122 15.99 24.89 9.09
N GLU A 123 17.01 25.24 9.85
CA GLU A 123 18.36 24.73 9.61
C GLU A 123 18.45 23.23 9.92
N GLY A 124 19.30 22.54 9.14
CA GLY A 124 19.62 21.14 9.34
C GLY A 124 19.35 20.28 8.11
N PRO A 125 19.62 18.97 8.21
CA PRO A 125 19.62 18.09 7.06
C PRO A 125 18.21 17.63 6.64
N ARG A 126 17.14 18.24 7.17
CA ARG A 126 15.76 17.77 7.00
C ARG A 126 14.90 18.83 6.34
N VAL A 127 14.27 18.45 5.22
CA VAL A 127 13.31 19.28 4.53
C VAL A 127 11.93 19.05 5.10
N TYR A 128 11.27 20.13 5.52
CA TYR A 128 9.93 20.12 6.06
C TYR A 128 8.99 20.95 5.18
N VAL A 129 7.74 20.53 5.10
CA VAL A 129 6.68 21.28 4.44
C VAL A 129 5.53 21.56 5.40
N LYS A 130 4.75 22.60 5.10
CA LYS A 130 3.54 22.95 5.85
C LYS A 130 2.46 23.48 4.92
N SER A 131 1.21 23.30 5.34
CA SER A 131 0.05 23.98 4.77
C SER A 131 -1.02 24.19 5.84
N ASN A 132 -1.87 25.19 5.63
CA ASN A 132 -3.04 25.46 6.47
C ASN A 132 -4.36 25.03 5.80
N GLU A 133 -4.27 24.45 4.61
CA GLU A 133 -5.43 24.04 3.82
C GLU A 133 -6.08 22.76 4.33
N LEU A 134 -7.32 22.54 3.87
CA LEU A 134 -8.16 21.43 4.31
C LEU A 134 -7.49 20.08 4.08
N ALA A 135 -6.96 19.83 2.88
CA ALA A 135 -6.36 18.55 2.53
C ALA A 135 -5.18 18.21 3.44
N TYR A 136 -4.30 19.17 3.71
CA TYR A 136 -3.15 18.97 4.59
C TYR A 136 -3.57 18.71 6.05
N LYS A 137 -4.58 19.44 6.54
CA LYS A 137 -5.20 19.17 7.85
C LYS A 137 -5.83 17.78 7.90
N LEU A 138 -6.42 17.33 6.80
CA LEU A 138 -7.00 15.99 6.68
C LEU A 138 -5.92 14.90 6.78
N ILE A 139 -4.78 15.04 6.08
CA ILE A 139 -3.64 14.12 6.21
C ILE A 139 -3.25 13.97 7.70
N ARG A 140 -3.10 15.10 8.42
CA ARG A 140 -2.78 15.09 9.86
C ARG A 140 -3.86 14.45 10.73
N LYS A 141 -5.13 14.61 10.36
CA LYS A 141 -6.28 14.09 11.08
C LYS A 141 -6.42 12.57 10.90
N LEU A 142 -6.15 12.06 9.70
CA LEU A 142 -6.32 10.64 9.35
C LEU A 142 -5.10 9.78 9.70
N SER A 143 -3.91 10.36 9.66
CA SER A 143 -2.66 9.62 9.89
C SER A 143 -2.55 9.12 11.33
N LEU A 144 -2.13 7.87 11.47
CA LEU A 144 -1.79 7.22 12.74
C LEU A 144 -0.27 7.03 12.81
N PRO A 145 0.42 7.48 13.87
CA PRO A 145 1.88 7.33 14.00
C PRO A 145 2.33 5.87 13.88
N ASN A 146 3.60 5.68 13.48
CA ASN A 146 4.29 4.40 13.26
C ASN A 146 3.73 3.48 12.17
N ILE A 147 2.43 3.53 11.88
CA ILE A 147 1.79 2.67 10.86
C ILE A 147 1.46 3.43 9.58
N THR A 148 1.34 4.76 9.63
CA THR A 148 1.07 5.54 8.42
C THR A 148 2.36 5.97 7.76
N TYR A 149 2.42 5.77 6.44
CA TYR A 149 3.38 6.45 5.59
C TYR A 149 2.68 7.10 4.40
N ILE A 150 3.29 8.15 3.87
CA ILE A 150 2.85 8.86 2.68
C ILE A 150 3.81 8.52 1.56
N SER A 151 3.29 8.35 0.35
CA SER A 151 4.11 8.45 -0.87
C SER A 151 3.58 9.60 -1.72
N ILE A 152 4.50 10.30 -2.35
CA ILE A 152 4.21 11.47 -3.20
C ILE A 152 4.67 11.13 -4.61
N ALA A 153 3.75 11.10 -5.57
CA ALA A 153 4.09 10.98 -6.98
C ALA A 153 4.14 12.37 -7.61
N LYS A 154 5.27 12.72 -8.25
CA LYS A 154 5.42 13.91 -9.08
C LYS A 154 4.86 13.61 -10.46
N LEU A 155 3.80 14.31 -10.83
CA LEU A 155 3.05 14.09 -12.06
C LEU A 155 3.18 15.30 -12.98
N SER A 156 3.29 15.07 -14.28
CA SER A 156 3.21 16.11 -15.30
C SER A 156 2.00 15.85 -16.22
N ASN A 157 1.31 16.92 -16.61
CA ASN A 157 0.28 16.88 -17.64
C ASN A 157 0.30 18.18 -18.45
N THR A 158 0.54 18.04 -19.77
CA THR A 158 0.57 19.06 -20.84
C THR A 158 1.42 20.31 -20.56
N ASP A 159 1.18 21.04 -19.47
CA ASP A 159 1.97 22.23 -19.04
C ASP A 159 2.13 22.38 -17.52
N ASN A 160 1.57 21.50 -16.69
CA ASN A 160 1.59 21.65 -15.23
C ASN A 160 2.21 20.44 -14.52
N ILE A 161 2.94 20.72 -13.43
CA ILE A 161 3.41 19.72 -12.47
C ILE A 161 2.48 19.74 -11.26
N GLU A 162 2.02 18.56 -10.85
CA GLU A 162 1.22 18.36 -9.64
C GLU A 162 1.78 17.20 -8.82
N TYR A 163 1.58 17.24 -7.50
CA TYR A 163 2.06 16.22 -6.58
C TYR A 163 0.90 15.43 -5.97
N TYR A 164 0.81 14.17 -6.33
CA TYR A 164 -0.23 13.29 -5.82
C TYR A 164 0.21 12.64 -4.51
N PHE A 165 -0.44 13.03 -3.41
CA PHE A 165 -0.23 12.45 -2.09
C PHE A 165 -1.13 11.24 -1.88
N ARG A 166 -0.55 10.12 -1.44
CA ARG A 166 -1.31 8.93 -1.05
C ARG A 166 -0.83 8.42 0.31
N LEU A 167 -1.80 8.17 1.19
CA LEU A 167 -1.57 7.56 2.50
C LEU A 167 -1.65 6.04 2.37
N PHE A 168 -0.82 5.36 3.15
CA PHE A 168 -0.77 3.92 3.23
C PHE A 168 -0.60 3.48 4.69
N ALA A 169 -1.15 2.30 5.01
CA ALA A 169 -0.85 1.60 6.24
C ALA A 169 0.29 0.59 6.04
N ASP A 170 1.22 0.51 7.00
CA ASP A 170 2.24 -0.53 7.13
C ASP A 170 2.22 -1.04 8.58
N TYR A 171 1.78 -2.27 8.79
CA TYR A 171 1.83 -2.93 10.09
C TYR A 171 3.17 -3.64 10.24
N PHE A 172 4.27 -2.88 10.32
CA PHE A 172 5.62 -3.42 10.55
C PHE A 172 6.12 -4.47 9.52
N GLY A 173 5.71 -4.39 8.25
CA GLY A 173 6.11 -5.40 7.28
C GLY A 173 5.20 -6.63 7.23
N ASP A 174 4.11 -6.63 8.01
CA ASP A 174 3.04 -7.61 7.88
C ASP A 174 1.90 -7.09 6.96
N ILE A 175 1.25 -8.04 6.29
CA ILE A 175 0.11 -7.79 5.39
C ILE A 175 -1.19 -7.67 6.19
N GLN A 176 -1.22 -8.27 7.38
CA GLN A 176 -2.39 -8.35 8.24
C GLN A 176 -2.17 -7.60 9.55
N HIS A 177 -3.25 -7.09 10.12
CA HIS A 177 -3.21 -6.42 11.40
C HIS A 177 -2.92 -7.44 12.53
N PRO A 178 -2.04 -7.16 13.51
CA PRO A 178 -1.67 -8.17 14.50
C PRO A 178 -2.86 -8.65 15.36
N TYR A 179 -3.87 -7.81 15.60
CA TYR A 179 -5.14 -8.17 16.25
C TYR A 179 -5.91 -9.25 15.48
N GLU A 180 -5.95 -9.18 14.15
CA GLU A 180 -6.60 -10.22 13.35
C GLU A 180 -5.86 -11.55 13.50
N VAL A 181 -4.52 -11.50 13.43
CA VAL A 181 -3.67 -12.67 13.63
C VAL A 181 -3.88 -13.29 15.01
N ARG A 182 -3.90 -12.49 16.08
CA ARG A 182 -4.15 -12.97 17.44
C ARG A 182 -5.55 -13.53 17.60
N LYS A 183 -6.57 -12.87 17.05
CA LYS A 183 -7.96 -13.37 17.11
C LYS A 183 -8.11 -14.69 16.36
N GLU A 184 -7.41 -14.85 15.24
CA GLU A 184 -7.35 -16.13 14.52
C GLU A 184 -6.69 -17.20 15.38
N ILE A 185 -5.58 -16.90 16.06
CA ILE A 185 -4.92 -17.81 17.02
C ILE A 185 -5.85 -18.16 18.20
N GLU A 186 -6.50 -17.20 18.84
CA GLU A 186 -7.40 -17.43 19.98
C GLU A 186 -8.63 -18.28 19.59
N LEU A 187 -9.17 -18.07 18.38
CA LEU A 187 -10.25 -18.90 17.84
C LEU A 187 -9.81 -20.35 17.65
N LEU A 188 -8.53 -20.56 17.35
CA LEU A 188 -7.89 -21.87 17.20
C LEU A 188 -7.48 -22.52 18.54
N GLU A 189 -7.41 -21.76 19.63
CA GLU A 189 -7.07 -22.27 20.96
C GLU A 189 -8.32 -22.64 21.78
N GLY A 190 -9.49 -22.10 21.43
CA GLY A 190 -10.77 -22.32 22.13
C GLY A 190 -11.52 -23.61 21.75
N ILE A 191 -10.99 -24.50 20.91
CA ILE A 191 -11.70 -25.66 20.36
C ILE A 191 -10.91 -26.98 20.63
N THR A 192 -10.72 -27.34 21.89
CA THR A 192 -10.54 -28.76 22.25
C THR A 192 -11.89 -29.47 22.06
N ASP A 193 -12.11 -30.52 21.27
CA ASP A 193 -11.25 -31.63 20.86
C ASP A 193 -11.90 -32.28 19.60
N LEU A 194 -11.11 -32.97 18.75
CA LEU A 194 -11.52 -33.78 17.57
C LEU A 194 -11.82 -33.13 16.20
N LYS A 195 -12.11 -31.83 16.04
CA LYS A 195 -12.26 -31.20 14.70
C LYS A 195 -11.00 -30.45 14.21
N GLU A 196 -10.18 -29.94 15.12
CA GLU A 196 -9.06 -29.05 14.76
C GLU A 196 -7.77 -29.75 14.32
N LYS A 197 -7.53 -30.98 14.79
CA LYS A 197 -6.51 -31.83 14.15
C LYS A 197 -6.81 -32.09 12.67
N PHE A 198 -8.06 -31.90 12.23
CA PHE A 198 -8.39 -31.92 10.81
C PHE A 198 -8.16 -30.55 10.14
N THR A 199 -8.57 -29.42 10.74
CA THR A 199 -8.52 -28.10 10.07
C THR A 199 -7.13 -27.46 10.03
N GLN A 200 -6.34 -27.47 11.11
CA GLN A 200 -4.96 -26.93 11.08
C GLN A 200 -4.02 -27.83 10.24
N SER A 201 -4.26 -29.14 10.31
CA SER A 201 -3.64 -30.11 9.42
C SER A 201 -4.03 -29.86 7.97
N HIS A 202 -5.30 -29.59 7.65
CA HIS A 202 -5.76 -29.24 6.30
C HIS A 202 -5.33 -27.86 5.82
N ALA A 203 -5.08 -26.88 6.68
CA ALA A 203 -4.52 -25.59 6.25
C ALA A 203 -3.06 -25.75 5.83
N ARG A 204 -2.25 -26.52 6.58
CA ARG A 204 -0.86 -26.85 6.21
C ARG A 204 -0.77 -27.86 5.05
N ILE A 205 -1.60 -28.90 5.07
CA ILE A 205 -1.73 -29.88 3.98
C ILE A 205 -2.29 -29.20 2.73
N GLY A 206 -3.27 -28.33 2.89
CA GLY A 206 -3.94 -27.58 1.83
C GLY A 206 -3.07 -26.50 1.22
N GLN A 207 -2.27 -25.77 2.02
CA GLN A 207 -1.20 -24.92 1.49
C GLN A 207 -0.13 -25.74 0.78
N GLY A 208 0.21 -26.93 1.30
CA GLY A 208 1.10 -27.88 0.64
C GLY A 208 0.54 -28.40 -0.69
N GLU A 209 -0.75 -28.72 -0.74
CA GLU A 209 -1.47 -29.22 -1.91
C GLU A 209 -1.67 -28.11 -2.95
N TYR A 210 -2.10 -26.93 -2.53
CA TYR A 210 -2.17 -25.72 -3.34
C TYR A 210 -0.81 -25.44 -3.96
N ARG A 211 0.26 -25.37 -3.15
CA ARG A 211 1.62 -25.15 -3.63
C ARG A 211 2.04 -26.21 -4.63
N LYS A 212 1.81 -27.49 -4.32
CA LYS A 212 2.15 -28.62 -5.20
C LYS A 212 1.41 -28.54 -6.53
N ASN A 213 0.12 -28.22 -6.51
CA ASN A 213 -0.70 -28.13 -7.71
C ASN A 213 -0.39 -26.87 -8.53
N LEU A 214 -0.08 -25.75 -7.88
CA LEU A 214 0.37 -24.53 -8.52
C LEU A 214 1.73 -24.73 -9.19
N LEU A 215 2.70 -25.38 -8.52
CA LEU A 215 4.02 -25.67 -9.09
C LEU A 215 3.93 -26.50 -10.37
N LYS A 216 2.96 -27.43 -10.47
CA LYS A 216 2.71 -28.20 -11.70
C LYS A 216 2.27 -27.32 -12.87
N GLN A 217 1.53 -26.24 -12.60
CA GLN A 217 1.03 -25.33 -13.64
C GLN A 217 2.03 -24.21 -13.95
N CYS A 218 2.72 -23.71 -12.92
CA CYS A 218 3.66 -22.61 -12.97
C CYS A 218 5.00 -23.07 -12.35
N PRO A 219 5.84 -23.84 -13.06
CA PRO A 219 7.05 -24.45 -12.47
C PRO A 219 8.18 -23.46 -12.23
N ILE A 220 8.06 -22.23 -12.74
CA ILE A 220 9.11 -21.20 -12.70
C ILE A 220 8.53 -19.88 -12.26
N CYS A 221 9.37 -19.00 -11.70
CA CYS A 221 9.04 -17.60 -11.62
C CYS A 221 9.01 -17.01 -13.04
N PRO A 222 7.87 -16.42 -13.49
CA PRO A 222 7.76 -15.95 -14.86
C PRO A 222 8.63 -14.72 -15.16
N ILE A 223 9.15 -14.05 -14.12
CA ILE A 223 9.94 -12.82 -14.25
C ILE A 223 11.44 -13.12 -14.20
N THR A 224 11.90 -13.87 -13.19
CA THR A 224 13.33 -14.20 -13.01
C THR A 224 13.74 -15.50 -13.70
N LEU A 225 12.76 -16.30 -14.14
CA LEU A 225 12.96 -17.64 -14.71
C LEU A 225 13.56 -18.66 -13.75
N VAL A 226 13.68 -18.32 -12.46
CA VAL A 226 14.13 -19.27 -11.43
C VAL A 226 13.12 -20.41 -11.33
N SER A 227 13.64 -21.65 -11.38
CA SER A 227 12.86 -22.89 -11.27
C SER A 227 13.19 -23.68 -9.99
N ASP A 228 14.16 -23.24 -9.19
CA ASP A 228 14.48 -23.86 -7.90
C ASP A 228 13.32 -23.62 -6.95
N ASP A 229 12.54 -24.67 -6.67
CA ASP A 229 11.31 -24.61 -5.90
C ASP A 229 11.53 -24.06 -4.49
N ARG A 230 12.71 -24.26 -3.90
CA ARG A 230 13.09 -23.72 -2.58
C ARG A 230 13.12 -22.20 -2.56
N LEU A 231 13.33 -21.57 -3.72
CA LEU A 231 13.36 -20.12 -3.90
C LEU A 231 12.03 -19.56 -4.41
N LEU A 232 11.02 -20.41 -4.64
CA LEU A 232 9.72 -19.99 -5.14
C LEU A 232 8.68 -19.94 -4.03
N ILE A 233 7.94 -18.85 -3.97
CA ILE A 233 6.78 -18.64 -3.12
C ILE A 233 5.52 -18.86 -3.97
N ALA A 234 4.56 -19.60 -3.42
CA ALA A 234 3.26 -19.82 -4.03
C ALA A 234 2.36 -18.63 -3.66
N SER A 235 2.38 -17.61 -4.51
CA SER A 235 1.74 -16.32 -4.26
C SER A 235 0.30 -16.34 -4.75
N HIS A 236 -0.66 -16.06 -3.87
CA HIS A 236 -2.07 -15.97 -4.25
C HIS A 236 -2.35 -14.69 -5.06
N ILE A 237 -3.22 -14.79 -6.08
CA ILE A 237 -3.66 -13.61 -6.83
C ILE A 237 -4.72 -12.85 -6.04
N LYS A 238 -5.75 -13.54 -5.56
CA LYS A 238 -6.70 -13.05 -4.57
C LYS A 238 -6.21 -13.52 -3.20
N PRO A 239 -5.86 -12.61 -2.26
CA PRO A 239 -5.27 -13.00 -0.99
C PRO A 239 -6.08 -14.04 -0.23
N TRP A 240 -5.38 -14.93 0.50
CA TRP A 240 -5.99 -16.03 1.25
C TRP A 240 -7.13 -15.57 2.17
N ALA A 241 -6.91 -14.47 2.91
CA ALA A 241 -7.86 -13.89 3.85
C ALA A 241 -9.15 -13.35 3.19
N LYS A 242 -9.13 -13.10 1.87
CA LYS A 242 -10.30 -12.63 1.11
C LYS A 242 -10.90 -13.73 0.23
N SER A 243 -10.29 -14.91 0.23
CA SER A 243 -10.69 -16.07 -0.58
C SER A 243 -11.63 -16.98 0.21
N ASN A 244 -12.62 -17.56 -0.46
CA ASN A 244 -13.42 -18.64 0.09
C ASN A 244 -12.63 -19.96 0.09
N SER A 245 -13.15 -21.00 0.76
CA SER A 245 -12.45 -22.29 0.92
C SER A 245 -12.06 -22.98 -0.39
N GLN A 246 -12.82 -22.77 -1.48
CA GLN A 246 -12.45 -23.29 -2.81
C GLN A 246 -11.33 -22.46 -3.43
N GLU A 247 -11.45 -21.13 -3.40
CA GLU A 247 -10.45 -20.19 -3.95
C GLU A 247 -9.08 -20.28 -3.23
N GLN A 248 -9.06 -20.66 -1.95
CA GLN A 248 -7.84 -20.84 -1.17
C GLN A 248 -6.97 -22.00 -1.68
N LEU A 249 -7.61 -23.07 -2.14
CA LEU A 249 -6.96 -24.29 -2.64
C LEU A 249 -6.87 -24.35 -4.16
N ASP A 250 -7.49 -23.39 -4.86
CA ASP A 250 -7.54 -23.34 -6.31
C ASP A 250 -6.16 -22.96 -6.89
N PRO A 251 -5.46 -23.85 -7.63
CA PRO A 251 -4.16 -23.55 -8.23
C PRO A 251 -4.23 -22.46 -9.31
N TYR A 252 -5.42 -22.12 -9.82
CA TYR A 252 -5.61 -20.97 -10.70
C TYR A 252 -5.58 -19.63 -9.94
N ASN A 253 -5.69 -19.63 -8.62
CA ASN A 253 -5.56 -18.44 -7.79
C ASN A 253 -4.10 -18.19 -7.41
N GLY A 254 -3.15 -18.26 -8.34
CA GLY A 254 -1.75 -18.07 -8.00
C GLY A 254 -0.72 -18.07 -9.11
N PHE A 255 0.46 -17.60 -8.74
CA PHE A 255 1.70 -17.69 -9.49
C PHE A 255 2.85 -18.11 -8.58
N MET A 256 3.90 -18.70 -9.16
CA MET A 256 5.16 -18.89 -8.45
C MET A 256 6.02 -17.64 -8.66
N PHE A 257 6.51 -17.04 -7.57
CA PHE A 257 7.42 -15.89 -7.63
C PHE A 257 8.64 -16.11 -6.76
N THR A 258 9.78 -15.53 -7.14
CA THR A 258 10.89 -15.35 -6.19
C THR A 258 10.52 -14.29 -5.14
N PRO A 259 11.14 -14.29 -3.93
CA PRO A 259 10.69 -13.49 -2.79
C PRO A 259 10.48 -12.00 -3.09
N THR A 260 11.37 -11.41 -3.90
CA THR A 260 11.25 -10.00 -4.29
C THR A 260 9.98 -9.71 -5.11
N PHE A 261 9.63 -10.59 -6.04
CA PHE A 261 8.47 -10.38 -6.93
C PHE A 261 7.16 -10.80 -6.28
N ASP A 262 7.20 -11.78 -5.38
CA ASP A 262 6.09 -12.08 -4.47
C ASP A 262 5.76 -10.83 -3.64
N PHE A 263 6.75 -10.24 -2.98
CA PHE A 263 6.57 -9.00 -2.20
C PHE A 263 5.98 -7.86 -3.04
N LEU A 264 6.50 -7.61 -4.24
CA LEU A 264 5.97 -6.56 -5.11
C LEU A 264 4.52 -6.80 -5.52
N PHE A 265 4.18 -8.06 -5.82
CA PHE A 265 2.84 -8.43 -6.28
C PHE A 265 1.83 -8.40 -5.14
N ASP A 266 2.16 -9.03 -4.01
CA ASP A 266 1.28 -9.13 -2.84
C ASP A 266 1.03 -7.76 -2.19
N ARG A 267 2.06 -6.91 -2.12
CA ARG A 267 1.92 -5.51 -1.62
C ARG A 267 1.30 -4.54 -2.62
N GLY A 268 0.90 -5.01 -3.81
CA GLY A 268 0.24 -4.20 -4.82
C GLY A 268 1.13 -3.21 -5.54
N PHE A 269 2.46 -3.37 -5.50
CA PHE A 269 3.39 -2.57 -6.32
C PHE A 269 3.49 -3.05 -7.77
N MET A 270 2.99 -4.26 -8.06
CA MET A 270 2.98 -4.86 -9.38
C MET A 270 1.71 -5.69 -9.58
N SER A 271 1.17 -5.69 -10.80
CA SER A 271 0.13 -6.61 -11.25
C SER A 271 0.33 -6.92 -12.75
N PHE A 272 -0.61 -7.65 -13.36
CA PHE A 272 -0.56 -8.01 -14.78
C PHE A 272 -1.88 -7.73 -15.49
N LYS A 273 -1.78 -7.30 -16.75
CA LYS A 273 -2.89 -7.30 -17.71
C LYS A 273 -3.09 -8.72 -18.25
N ASN A 274 -4.29 -9.01 -18.76
CA ASN A 274 -4.62 -10.31 -19.35
C ASN A 274 -3.70 -10.66 -20.55
N ASN A 275 -3.18 -9.65 -21.25
CA ASN A 275 -2.17 -9.82 -22.31
C ASN A 275 -0.72 -10.00 -21.80
N LYS A 276 -0.54 -10.42 -20.54
CA LYS A 276 0.75 -10.66 -19.87
C LYS A 276 1.66 -9.44 -19.71
N LYS A 277 1.14 -8.23 -19.94
CA LYS A 277 1.89 -6.99 -19.69
C LYS A 277 1.89 -6.65 -18.20
N THR A 278 3.04 -6.23 -17.69
CA THR A 278 3.16 -5.70 -16.32
C THR A 278 2.36 -4.41 -16.16
N ILE A 279 1.78 -4.24 -14.97
CA ILE A 279 1.23 -2.99 -14.46
C ILE A 279 2.03 -2.64 -13.21
N LEU A 280 2.73 -1.52 -13.23
CA LEU A 280 3.54 -1.06 -12.10
C LEU A 280 2.82 0.06 -11.36
N SER A 281 2.93 0.05 -10.03
CA SER A 281 2.42 1.11 -9.17
C SER A 281 3.24 2.40 -9.34
N PRO A 282 2.60 3.59 -9.39
CA PRO A 282 3.33 4.86 -9.31
C PRO A 282 3.94 5.12 -7.93
N PHE A 283 3.68 4.28 -6.92
CA PHE A 283 4.16 4.46 -5.56
C PHE A 283 5.45 3.69 -5.24
N LEU A 284 6.18 3.32 -6.29
CA LEU A 284 7.55 2.80 -6.23
C LEU A 284 8.35 3.51 -7.33
N SER A 285 9.56 3.96 -7.00
CA SER A 285 10.39 4.83 -7.83
C SER A 285 10.87 4.11 -9.08
N LYS A 286 11.05 4.88 -10.15
CA LYS A 286 11.59 4.39 -11.43
C LYS A 286 12.96 3.76 -11.25
N MET A 287 13.80 4.33 -10.38
CA MET A 287 15.13 3.81 -10.07
C MET A 287 15.06 2.40 -9.48
N THR A 288 14.16 2.17 -8.51
CA THR A 288 13.97 0.84 -7.92
C THR A 288 13.50 -0.18 -8.95
N TYR A 289 12.50 0.18 -9.78
CA TYR A 289 12.06 -0.70 -10.88
C TYR A 289 13.19 -1.01 -11.87
N SER A 290 14.02 -0.02 -12.22
CA SER A 290 15.18 -0.20 -13.08
C SER A 290 16.19 -1.17 -12.48
N LYS A 291 16.49 -1.05 -11.18
CA LYS A 291 17.41 -1.97 -10.47
C LYS A 291 16.88 -3.40 -10.38
N LEU A 292 15.56 -3.57 -10.33
CA LEU A 292 14.89 -4.86 -10.39
C LEU A 292 14.68 -5.38 -11.82
N ASN A 293 15.20 -4.65 -12.82
CA ASN A 293 15.07 -4.96 -14.25
C ASN A 293 13.61 -5.21 -14.67
N ILE A 294 12.68 -4.36 -14.21
CA ILE A 294 11.27 -4.42 -14.59
C ILE A 294 10.78 -3.04 -15.04
N SER A 295 9.87 -3.01 -16.01
CA SER A 295 9.30 -1.77 -16.56
C SER A 295 7.81 -1.95 -16.80
N ASN A 296 7.07 -0.84 -16.82
CA ASN A 296 5.62 -0.86 -17.04
C ASN A 296 5.32 -1.29 -18.49
N ASN A 297 4.21 -2.00 -18.70
CA ASN A 297 3.80 -2.56 -20.00
C ASN A 297 4.80 -3.56 -20.63
N ARG A 298 5.79 -4.07 -19.88
CA ARG A 298 6.68 -5.14 -20.33
C ARG A 298 5.88 -6.43 -20.45
N ILE A 299 5.96 -7.11 -21.59
CA ILE A 299 5.36 -8.44 -21.78
C ILE A 299 6.20 -9.45 -20.99
N ILE A 300 5.54 -10.31 -20.21
CA ILE A 300 6.15 -11.45 -19.50
C ILE A 300 5.69 -12.73 -20.21
N PRO A 301 6.46 -13.26 -21.17
CA PRO A 301 6.00 -14.36 -22.03
C PRO A 301 5.67 -15.63 -21.23
N GLN A 302 6.46 -15.90 -20.19
CA GLN A 302 6.36 -17.08 -19.32
C GLN A 302 5.24 -16.97 -18.27
N LEU A 303 4.53 -15.85 -18.20
CA LEU A 303 3.36 -15.74 -17.33
C LEU A 303 2.25 -16.65 -17.89
N VAL A 304 1.82 -17.62 -17.08
CA VAL A 304 0.77 -18.58 -17.46
C VAL A 304 -0.58 -17.89 -17.42
N MET A 305 -1.10 -17.61 -18.63
CA MET A 305 -2.37 -17.01 -19.06
C MET A 305 -3.63 -17.92 -19.11
N ASP A 306 -4.67 -17.79 -18.29
CA ASP A 306 -5.96 -18.48 -18.55
C ASP A 306 -7.18 -17.75 -17.98
N ASP A 307 -8.38 -18.07 -18.48
CA ASP A 307 -9.65 -17.44 -18.12
C ASP A 307 -9.95 -17.45 -16.62
N LYS A 308 -9.44 -18.43 -15.86
CA LYS A 308 -9.66 -18.51 -14.41
C LYS A 308 -8.72 -17.56 -13.67
N ARG A 309 -7.43 -17.55 -14.03
CA ARG A 309 -6.45 -16.61 -13.49
C ARG A 309 -6.80 -15.16 -13.81
N GLU A 310 -7.36 -14.90 -15.00
CA GLU A 310 -7.80 -13.56 -15.39
C GLU A 310 -8.83 -12.99 -14.42
N LYS A 311 -9.80 -13.79 -13.96
CA LYS A 311 -10.80 -13.38 -12.97
C LYS A 311 -10.18 -13.02 -11.63
N TYR A 312 -9.19 -13.79 -11.16
CA TYR A 312 -8.47 -13.43 -9.94
C TYR A 312 -7.64 -12.16 -10.14
N LEU A 313 -7.02 -11.97 -11.32
CA LEU A 313 -6.25 -10.76 -11.62
C LEU A 313 -7.13 -9.51 -11.70
N GLU A 314 -8.39 -9.63 -12.12
CA GLU A 314 -9.38 -8.54 -12.01
C GLU A 314 -9.55 -8.09 -10.57
N TYR A 315 -9.72 -9.04 -9.63
CA TYR A 315 -9.76 -8.73 -8.21
C TYR A 315 -8.47 -8.06 -7.73
N HIS A 316 -7.30 -8.59 -8.10
CA HIS A 316 -6.01 -8.04 -7.71
C HIS A 316 -5.84 -6.59 -8.21
N ARG A 317 -6.13 -6.32 -9.47
CA ARG A 317 -6.07 -4.97 -10.05
C ARG A 317 -7.03 -3.98 -9.39
N ALA A 318 -8.21 -4.42 -9.01
CA ALA A 318 -9.23 -3.55 -8.40
C ALA A 318 -8.94 -3.26 -6.91
N ASN A 319 -8.49 -4.26 -6.16
CA ASN A 319 -8.45 -4.22 -4.69
C ASN A 319 -7.04 -4.15 -4.11
N ILE A 320 -6.04 -4.76 -4.76
CA ILE A 320 -4.68 -4.93 -4.22
C ILE A 320 -3.70 -3.96 -4.86
N LEU A 321 -3.74 -3.84 -6.19
CA LEU A 321 -2.86 -2.93 -6.93
C LEU A 321 -3.01 -1.49 -6.42
N LYS A 322 -1.85 -0.91 -6.06
CA LYS A 322 -1.70 0.50 -5.68
C LYS A 322 -1.57 1.34 -6.95
N GLY A 323 -2.62 1.35 -7.76
CA GLY A 323 -2.73 2.13 -9.00
C GLY A 323 -3.30 3.52 -8.79
#